data_AF-A0AAJ2YLH5-F1
#
_entry.id   AF-A0AAJ2YLH5-F1
#
_cell.length_a   1.000
_cell.length_b   1.000
_cell.length_c   1.000
_cell.angle_alpha   90.00
_cell.angle_beta   90.00
_cell.angle_gamma   90.00
#
_symmetry.space_group_name_H-M   'P 1'
#
loop_
_entity.id
_entity.type
_entity.pdbx_description
1 polymer ?
#
loop_
_entity_poly.entity_id
_entity_poly.type
_entity_poly.pdbx_seq_one_letter_code
_entity_poly.pdbx_strand_id
1 'polypeptide(L)'
;MITQWRAGLCVDRGTTVGPYEEYAPGGKGVVTWGCTEWADQYCWLLDAERPGHCPVLARSHDPGPWYRYDDMSASEFLHRVLADADFQPFGIARYELGVTFVPGSHGDGAEAL
;
A
#
# COMPACT_ATOMS: atom_id res chain seq x y z
N MET A 1 14.86 -22.35 -7.79
CA MET A 1 15.19 -20.94 -8.03
C MET A 1 14.13 -20.10 -7.35
N ILE A 2 14.49 -19.22 -6.42
CA ILE A 2 13.54 -18.29 -5.80
C ILE A 2 13.47 -17.05 -6.69
N THR A 3 12.27 -16.72 -7.18
CA THR A 3 12.02 -15.49 -7.92
C THR A 3 12.24 -14.32 -6.97
N GLN A 4 13.33 -13.58 -7.17
CA GLN A 4 13.61 -12.37 -6.40
C GLN A 4 12.77 -11.22 -6.98
N TRP A 5 11.69 -10.89 -6.29
CA TRP A 5 10.88 -9.73 -6.62
C TRP A 5 11.62 -8.45 -6.21
N ARG A 6 11.83 -7.54 -7.15
CA ARG A 6 12.37 -6.20 -6.91
C ARG A 6 11.22 -5.20 -7.00
N ALA A 7 10.84 -4.60 -5.88
CA ALA A 7 9.96 -3.44 -5.90
C ALA A 7 10.79 -2.22 -6.32
N GLY A 8 10.41 -1.58 -7.43
CA GLY A 8 10.97 -0.29 -7.82
C GLY A 8 10.40 0.78 -6.91
N LEU A 9 11.21 1.33 -6.01
CA LEU A 9 10.86 2.55 -5.29
C LEU A 9 11.03 3.71 -6.27
N CYS A 10 9.93 4.35 -6.66
CA CYS A 10 9.98 5.60 -7.38
C CYS A 10 10.40 6.67 -6.37
N VAL A 11 11.72 6.94 -6.29
CA VAL A 11 12.28 7.94 -5.38
C VAL A 11 12.03 9.32 -5.99
N ASP A 12 10.85 9.88 -5.76
CA ASP A 12 10.69 11.34 -5.79
C ASP A 12 11.10 11.86 -4.41
N ARG A 13 12.11 12.71 -4.39
CA ARG A 13 12.80 13.10 -3.16
C ARG A 13 12.02 14.24 -2.50
N GLY A 14 11.26 13.94 -1.45
CA GLY A 14 10.81 14.95 -0.50
C GLY A 14 9.30 15.19 -0.43
N THR A 15 8.52 14.14 -0.18
CA THR A 15 7.15 14.30 0.30
C THR A 15 6.99 13.57 1.63
N THR A 16 6.93 14.31 2.73
CA THR A 16 6.51 13.76 4.01
C THR A 16 5.10 13.19 3.87
N VAL A 17 4.93 11.90 4.14
CA VAL A 17 3.60 11.28 4.17
C VAL A 17 3.02 11.53 5.57
N GLY A 18 2.69 12.80 5.85
CA GLY A 18 2.26 13.24 7.18
C GLY A 18 3.38 13.21 8.24
N PRO A 19 3.19 12.64 9.44
CA PRO A 19 4.20 12.58 10.50
C PRO A 19 5.29 11.51 10.25
N TYR A 20 5.21 10.78 9.13
CA TYR A 20 6.15 9.73 8.78
C TYR A 20 7.08 10.18 7.65
N GLU A 21 8.36 9.88 7.82
CA GLU A 21 9.38 10.08 6.80
C GLU A 21 9.36 8.93 5.78
N GLU A 22 9.70 9.22 4.53
CA GLU A 22 9.89 8.20 3.50
C GLU A 22 11.01 7.24 3.90
N TYR A 23 10.83 5.94 3.65
CA TYR A 23 11.82 4.95 4.03
C TYR A 23 13.15 5.13 3.27
N ALA A 24 14.23 5.27 4.02
CA ALA A 24 15.59 5.15 3.51
C ALA A 24 16.23 3.82 3.98
N PRO A 25 17.03 3.14 3.13
CA PRO A 25 17.73 1.92 3.51
C PRO A 25 18.54 2.09 4.80
N GLY A 26 18.37 1.15 5.73
CA GLY A 26 19.04 1.18 7.04
C GLY A 26 18.38 2.11 8.07
N GLY A 27 17.30 2.80 7.70
CA GLY A 27 16.52 3.64 8.61
C GLY A 27 15.12 3.08 8.91
N LYS A 28 14.25 3.99 9.31
CA LYS A 28 12.83 3.75 9.53
C LYS A 28 12.05 4.73 8.66
N GLY A 29 10.94 4.27 8.09
CA GLY A 29 10.08 5.14 7.32
C GLY A 29 8.98 4.39 6.61
N VAL A 30 8.21 5.11 5.80
CA VAL A 30 7.06 4.56 5.09
C VAL A 30 7.37 4.30 3.62
N VAL A 31 6.76 3.24 3.10
CA VAL A 31 6.72 2.92 1.67
C VAL A 31 5.27 2.81 1.26
N THR A 32 4.79 3.74 0.43
CA THR A 32 3.45 3.68 -0.14
C THR A 32 3.38 2.57 -1.18
N TRP A 33 2.37 1.71 -1.09
CA TRP A 33 2.16 0.59 -2.01
C TRP A 33 0.78 0.61 -2.68
N GLY A 34 -0.14 1.45 -2.22
CA GLY A 34 -1.45 1.60 -2.85
C GLY A 34 -2.09 2.95 -2.58
N CYS A 35 -2.91 3.39 -3.52
CA CYS A 35 -3.80 4.52 -3.36
C CYS A 35 -5.16 4.25 -4.05
N THR A 36 -6.22 4.87 -3.55
CA THR A 36 -7.57 4.79 -4.15
C THR A 36 -7.93 6.10 -4.85
N GLU A 37 -8.96 6.06 -5.69
CA GLU A 37 -9.54 7.27 -6.30
C GLU A 37 -10.12 8.26 -5.27
N TRP A 38 -10.46 7.77 -4.08
CA TRP A 38 -10.90 8.60 -2.94
C TRP A 38 -9.74 9.20 -2.13
N ALA A 39 -8.52 9.14 -2.67
CA ALA A 39 -7.30 9.62 -2.04
C ALA A 39 -6.96 8.89 -0.72
N ASP A 40 -7.41 7.66 -0.54
CA ASP A 40 -6.86 6.80 0.51
C ASP A 40 -5.43 6.41 0.15
N GLN A 41 -4.55 6.36 1.14
CA GLN A 41 -3.17 5.95 0.99
C GLN A 41 -2.89 4.74 1.86
N TYR A 42 -2.24 3.72 1.30
CA TYR A 42 -1.81 2.52 2.00
C TYR A 42 -0.29 2.38 1.88
N CYS A 43 0.35 2.22 3.03
CA CYS A 43 1.78 2.21 3.20
C CYS A 43 2.21 1.03 4.07
N TRP A 44 3.46 0.60 3.92
CA TRP A 44 4.17 -0.19 4.92
C TRP A 44 5.00 0.76 5.78
N LEU A 45 4.98 0.57 7.09
CA LEU A 45 5.98 1.18 7.96
C LEU A 45 7.13 0.20 8.14
N LEU A 46 8.27 0.53 7.54
CA LEU A 46 9.48 -0.27 7.58
C LEU A 46 10.40 0.25 8.68
N ASP A 47 11.06 -0.68 9.36
CA ASP A 47 12.00 -0.42 10.43
C ASP A 47 13.18 -1.39 10.27
N ALA A 48 14.35 -0.86 9.94
CA ALA A 48 15.53 -1.69 9.69
C ALA A 48 16.00 -2.46 10.94
N GLU A 49 15.66 -1.98 12.14
CA GLU A 49 15.97 -2.67 13.40
C GLU A 49 15.03 -3.86 13.67
N ARG A 50 13.86 -3.90 12.99
CA ARG A 50 12.85 -4.95 13.13
C ARG A 50 12.50 -5.59 11.78
N PRO A 51 13.45 -6.28 11.12
CA PRO A 51 13.21 -6.92 9.84
C PRO A 51 12.08 -7.97 9.96
N GLY A 52 11.14 -7.94 9.01
CA GLY A 52 9.97 -8.84 8.97
C GLY A 52 8.74 -8.30 9.70
N HIS A 53 8.87 -7.21 10.47
CA HIS A 53 7.74 -6.52 11.08
C HIS A 53 7.38 -5.29 10.25
N CYS A 54 6.49 -5.48 9.27
CA CYS A 54 6.07 -4.44 8.32
C CYS A 54 4.59 -4.12 8.50
N PRO A 55 4.20 -3.39 9.57
CA PRO A 55 2.80 -3.08 9.84
C PRO A 55 2.21 -2.23 8.72
N VAL A 56 0.91 -2.44 8.48
CA VAL A 56 0.15 -1.66 7.50
C VAL A 56 -0.20 -0.32 8.12
N LEU A 57 0.10 0.74 7.38
CA LEU A 57 -0.26 2.09 7.73
C LEU A 57 -1.22 2.61 6.64
N ALA A 58 -2.38 3.10 7.03
CA ALA A 58 -3.40 3.55 6.10
C ALA A 58 -3.93 4.93 6.50
N ARG A 59 -4.29 5.75 5.52
CA ARG A 59 -4.85 7.09 5.74
C ARG A 59 -6.00 7.34 4.79
N SER A 60 -7.15 7.68 5.34
CA SER A 60 -8.31 8.02 4.52
C SER A 60 -8.28 9.51 4.25
N HIS A 61 -8.37 9.92 2.98
CA HIS A 61 -8.54 11.30 2.53
C HIS A 61 -7.59 12.33 3.19
N ASP A 62 -6.61 12.90 2.48
CA ASP A 62 -5.82 14.03 3.02
C ASP A 62 -6.69 15.32 3.12
N PRO A 63 -6.85 15.97 4.29
CA PRO A 63 -6.26 15.65 5.59
C PRO A 63 -7.12 14.73 6.48
N GLY A 64 -6.63 13.52 6.77
CA GLY A 64 -7.28 12.54 7.66
C GLY A 64 -6.30 11.82 8.59
N PRO A 65 -6.78 11.13 9.65
CA PRO A 65 -5.92 10.45 10.61
C PRO A 65 -5.23 9.23 10.01
N TRP A 66 -4.07 8.90 10.57
CA TRP A 66 -3.35 7.67 10.26
C TRP A 66 -3.84 6.50 11.10
N TYR A 67 -4.13 5.39 10.44
CA TYR A 67 -4.51 4.12 11.05
C TYR A 67 -3.35 3.14 10.89
N ARG A 68 -2.97 2.50 12.00
CA ARG A 68 -1.88 1.53 12.04
C ARG A 68 -2.42 0.17 12.43
N TYR A 69 -2.00 -0.86 11.70
CA TYR A 69 -2.38 -2.24 11.92
C TYR A 69 -1.11 -3.08 12.10
N ASP A 70 -0.78 -3.40 13.36
CA ASP A 70 0.44 -4.16 13.71
C ASP A 70 0.31 -5.67 13.48
N ASP A 71 -0.87 -6.23 13.75
CA ASP A 71 -1.13 -7.68 13.66
C ASP A 71 -1.82 -8.10 12.35
N MET A 72 -1.97 -7.18 11.38
CA MET A 72 -2.68 -7.44 10.12
C MET A 72 -1.71 -7.45 8.94
N SER A 73 -1.76 -8.50 8.12
CA SER A 73 -1.00 -8.55 6.87
C SER A 73 -1.58 -7.59 5.83
N ALA A 74 -0.75 -7.11 4.89
CA ALA A 74 -1.21 -6.25 3.79
C ALA A 74 -2.28 -6.93 2.92
N SER A 75 -2.15 -8.24 2.69
CA SER A 75 -3.15 -9.05 2.00
C SER A 75 -4.48 -9.13 2.74
N GLU A 76 -4.43 -9.26 4.07
CA GLU A 76 -5.65 -9.30 4.89
C GLU A 76 -6.31 -7.93 4.94
N PHE A 77 -5.54 -6.87 5.12
CA PHE A 77 -6.03 -5.49 5.04
C PHE A 77 -6.74 -5.25 3.71
N LEU A 78 -6.08 -5.59 2.59
CA LEU A 78 -6.65 -5.42 1.26
C LEU A 78 -7.93 -6.26 1.10
N HIS A 79 -7.93 -7.53 1.55
CA HIS A 79 -9.12 -8.36 1.50
C HIS A 79 -10.29 -7.72 2.25
N ARG A 80 -10.08 -7.19 3.46
CA ARG A 80 -11.13 -6.50 4.21
C ARG A 80 -11.61 -5.23 3.51
N VAL A 81 -10.72 -4.43 2.94
CA VAL A 81 -11.11 -3.25 2.15
C VAL A 81 -12.09 -3.63 1.02
N LEU A 82 -11.86 -4.78 0.39
CA LEU A 82 -12.60 -5.21 -0.80
C LEU A 82 -13.86 -6.01 -0.50
N ALA A 83 -13.89 -6.76 0.61
CA ALA A 83 -14.91 -7.76 0.88
C ALA A 83 -15.68 -7.55 2.20
N ASP A 84 -15.17 -6.74 3.11
CA ASP A 84 -15.80 -6.48 4.41
C ASP A 84 -16.49 -5.11 4.41
N ALA A 85 -17.83 -5.12 4.37
CA ALA A 85 -18.65 -3.91 4.34
C ALA A 85 -18.59 -3.10 5.63
N ASP A 86 -18.24 -3.75 6.74
CA ASP A 86 -18.09 -3.13 8.06
C ASP A 86 -16.68 -2.59 8.29
N PHE A 87 -15.73 -2.85 7.37
CA PHE A 87 -14.36 -2.38 7.48
C PHE A 87 -14.25 -0.87 7.23
N GLN A 88 -14.43 -0.09 8.30
CA GLN A 88 -14.24 1.36 8.31
C GLN A 88 -12.79 1.74 8.64
N PRO A 89 -12.29 2.88 8.14
CA PRO A 89 -12.92 3.80 7.19
C PRO A 89 -12.70 3.47 5.70
N PHE A 90 -11.87 2.49 5.36
CA PHE A 90 -11.35 2.26 4.00
C PHE A 90 -12.20 1.36 3.11
N GLY A 91 -13.14 0.61 3.69
CA GLY A 91 -13.85 -0.47 3.00
C GLY A 91 -14.77 0.04 1.90
N ILE A 92 -14.56 -0.48 0.70
CA ILE A 92 -15.33 -0.17 -0.50
C ILE A 92 -16.43 -1.21 -0.75
N ALA A 93 -16.37 -2.35 -0.05
CA ALA A 93 -17.33 -3.45 -0.16
C ALA A 93 -18.79 -3.01 0.01
N ARG A 94 -19.04 -2.01 0.88
CA ARG A 94 -20.38 -1.43 1.11
C ARG A 94 -21.02 -0.80 -0.12
N TYR A 95 -20.22 -0.45 -1.13
CA TYR A 95 -20.69 0.20 -2.36
C TYR A 95 -21.07 -0.81 -3.44
N GLU A 96 -20.93 -2.12 -3.17
CA GLU A 96 -21.33 -3.22 -4.06
C GLU A 96 -20.84 -3.06 -5.51
N LEU A 97 -19.62 -2.55 -5.69
CA LEU A 97 -19.07 -2.13 -6.99
C LEU A 97 -18.80 -3.29 -7.98
N GLY A 98 -19.14 -4.53 -7.64
CA GLY A 98 -18.83 -5.69 -8.47
C GLY A 98 -17.33 -5.85 -8.72
N VAL A 99 -16.51 -5.67 -7.67
CA VAL A 99 -15.04 -5.67 -7.77
C VAL A 99 -14.53 -6.94 -8.46
N THR A 100 -13.77 -6.78 -9.54
CA THR A 100 -13.14 -7.89 -10.26
C THR A 100 -11.63 -7.66 -10.34
N PHE A 101 -10.86 -8.71 -10.08
CA PHE A 101 -9.41 -8.69 -10.22
C PHE A 101 -9.04 -9.13 -11.63
N VAL A 102 -8.61 -8.19 -12.46
CA VAL A 102 -7.96 -8.51 -13.73
C VAL A 102 -6.44 -8.39 -13.55
N PRO A 103 -5.65 -9.41 -13.93
CA PRO A 103 -4.20 -9.26 -13.98
C PRO A 103 -3.87 -8.08 -14.88
N GLY A 104 -2.96 -7.21 -14.44
CA GLY A 104 -2.43 -6.17 -15.32
C GLY A 104 -1.79 -6.84 -16.52
N SER A 105 -2.36 -6.65 -17.72
CA SER A 105 -1.74 -7.10 -18.95
C SER A 105 -0.36 -6.45 -19.01
N HIS A 106 0.70 -7.25 -18.93
CA HIS A 106 2.04 -6.78 -19.21
C HIS A 106 1.97 -6.19 -20.61
N GLY A 107 2.15 -4.87 -20.74
CA GLY A 107 2.22 -4.23 -22.04
C GLY A 107 3.29 -4.95 -22.83
N ASP A 108 2.87 -5.72 -23.83
CA ASP A 108 3.76 -6.32 -24.81
C ASP A 108 4.33 -5.15 -25.62
N GLY A 109 5.40 -4.56 -25.09
CA GLY A 109 6.29 -3.69 -25.83
C GLY A 109 7.07 -4.55 -26.81
N ALA A 110 6.38 -5.10 -27.81
CA ALA A 110 7.02 -5.51 -29.04
C ALA A 110 7.31 -4.25 -29.85
N GLU A 111 8.46 -3.64 -29.56
CA GLU A 111 9.14 -2.78 -30.51
C GLU A 111 9.46 -3.64 -31.74
N ALA A 112 8.61 -3.56 -32.76
CA ALA A 112 8.92 -4.06 -34.09
C ALA A 112 9.75 -2.99 -34.80
N LEU A 113 10.99 -3.36 -35.08
CA LEU A 113 12.01 -2.67 -35.87
C LEU A 113 11.49 -2.15 -37.22
#